data_AF-A0AA95GF60-F1
#
_entry.id   AF-A0AA95GF60-F1
#
_cell.length_a   1.000
_cell.length_b   1.000
_cell.length_c   1.000
_cell.angle_alpha   90.00
_cell.angle_beta   90.00
_cell.angle_gamma   90.00
#
_symmetry.space_group_name_H-M   'P 1'
#
loop_
_entity.id
_entity.type
_entity.pdbx_description
1 polymer ?
#
loop_
_entity_poly.entity_id
_entity_poly.type
_entity_poly.pdbx_seq_one_letter_code
_entity_poly.pdbx_strand_id
1 'polypeptide(L)'
;MENRFNLIDEAWLPVADVGRVSLRDIFTHPEYRALGGNPVQKIAILKLLQAIAQVAATPEDEAQWQQLGWQKMAAQVCDYLEQWHDRFYLYGSHPFLQIPAIANAALKPFSVVLPDVATGNTTVLTQSQSERTLDDADKALLLLVQMGFALAGKKTDNSVILSEGYKGKTKENGKGVSSKPGPAVAHMGLLHNFCFGLSLLKTVWLNLFTQVEIAGLTIYPNGLGTAPWQQMPQGEDCAIAKQMKGSLMGRLIPLCRFCLLTDKGLHYSDGINHASYKEGMFDPSIAIDFSGKEAKVRWANPERRPWRELTGLLSFIGQQKSRFDCIQLQLAISKAMCQTEIIAIWSGGLQVSSNAVTDHAKLIH
;
A
#
# COMPACT_ATOMS: atom_id res chain seq x y z
N MET A 1 24.87 -6.11 -12.77
CA MET A 1 24.32 -4.89 -12.16
C MET A 1 24.88 -4.80 -10.76
N GLU A 2 25.31 -3.61 -10.34
CA GLU A 2 25.85 -3.36 -9.01
C GLU A 2 24.70 -3.01 -8.04
N ASN A 3 24.78 -3.51 -6.80
CA ASN A 3 23.82 -3.21 -5.76
C ASN A 3 23.99 -1.76 -5.30
N ARG A 4 22.92 -0.96 -5.35
CA ARG A 4 22.98 0.47 -5.00
C ARG A 4 21.67 0.95 -4.37
N PHE A 5 21.81 1.85 -3.40
CA PHE A 5 20.72 2.48 -2.65
C PHE A 5 19.87 1.44 -1.89
N ASN A 6 20.35 0.99 -0.72
CA ASN A 6 19.62 0.03 0.12
C ASN A 6 18.59 0.75 0.99
N LEU A 7 17.31 0.40 0.83
CA LEU A 7 16.19 1.03 1.53
C LEU A 7 16.19 0.79 3.05
N ILE A 8 16.98 -0.16 3.54
CA ILE A 8 17.17 -0.42 4.96
C ILE A 8 18.05 0.64 5.61
N ASP A 9 19.12 1.07 4.93
CA ASP A 9 20.14 1.94 5.51
C ASP A 9 20.09 3.38 4.97
N GLU A 10 19.63 3.56 3.74
CA GLU A 10 19.57 4.86 3.07
C GLU A 10 18.28 5.61 3.42
N ALA A 11 18.36 6.93 3.51
CA ALA A 11 17.22 7.77 3.87
C ALA A 11 16.26 7.98 2.68
N TRP A 12 15.02 7.48 2.79
CA TRP A 12 14.00 7.62 1.73
C TRP A 12 12.57 7.84 2.23
N LEU A 13 12.26 7.43 3.45
CA LEU A 13 10.92 7.55 4.03
C LEU A 13 10.73 8.94 4.64
N PRO A 14 9.74 9.73 4.18
CA PRO A 14 9.48 11.04 4.77
C PRO A 14 8.86 10.91 6.16
N VAL A 15 9.46 11.54 7.16
CA VAL A 15 8.96 11.71 8.53
C VAL A 15 8.76 13.20 8.79
N ALA A 16 7.59 13.55 9.34
CA ALA A 16 7.23 14.93 9.62
C ALA A 16 8.22 15.54 10.64
N ASP A 17 8.62 16.79 10.40
CA ASP A 17 9.56 17.55 11.23
C ASP A 17 10.97 16.94 11.39
N VAL A 18 11.30 15.89 10.63
CA VAL A 18 12.60 15.19 10.65
C VAL A 18 13.27 15.21 9.28
N GLY A 19 12.53 14.92 8.21
CA GLY A 19 13.07 14.74 6.86
C GLY A 19 12.96 13.29 6.38
N ARG A 20 13.82 12.87 5.46
CA ARG A 20 13.86 11.47 5.02
C ARG A 20 14.69 10.63 5.99
N VAL A 21 14.22 9.42 6.30
CA VAL A 21 14.91 8.45 7.14
C VAL A 21 14.89 7.07 6.47
N SER A 22 15.72 6.15 6.95
CA SER A 22 15.78 4.77 6.45
C SER A 22 14.69 3.87 7.06
N LEU A 23 14.50 2.64 6.54
CA LEU A 23 13.62 1.67 7.22
C LEU A 23 14.18 1.32 8.61
N ARG A 24 15.51 1.17 8.75
CA ARG A 24 16.14 0.89 10.04
C ARG A 24 15.82 1.99 11.04
N ASP A 25 15.93 3.26 10.65
CA ASP A 25 15.66 4.40 11.52
C ASP A 25 14.21 4.41 12.06
N ILE A 26 13.22 4.05 11.23
CA ILE A 26 11.82 3.96 11.67
C ILE A 26 11.66 2.98 12.84
N PHE A 27 12.43 1.89 12.84
CA PHE A 27 12.34 0.86 13.86
C PHE A 27 13.31 1.03 15.03
N THR A 28 14.24 1.99 14.97
CA THR A 28 15.19 2.29 16.07
C THR A 28 14.90 3.60 16.80
N HIS A 29 14.15 4.53 16.20
CA HIS A 29 13.85 5.85 16.77
C HIS A 29 12.39 5.99 17.23
N PRO A 30 12.08 5.72 18.52
CA PRO A 30 10.72 5.82 19.06
C PRO A 30 10.16 7.25 19.10
N GLU A 31 11.00 8.27 18.94
CA GLU A 31 10.61 9.68 18.90
C GLU A 31 9.88 10.09 17.61
N TYR A 32 9.97 9.29 16.54
CA TYR A 32 9.30 9.60 15.29
C TYR A 32 7.79 9.44 15.43
N ARG A 33 7.05 10.54 15.25
CA ARG A 33 5.61 10.61 15.54
C ARG A 33 4.71 10.37 14.34
N ALA A 34 5.07 10.91 13.18
CA ALA A 34 4.19 10.95 12.02
C ALA A 34 4.95 10.87 10.70
N LEU A 35 4.34 10.21 9.72
CA LEU A 35 4.83 10.19 8.35
C LEU A 35 4.62 11.56 7.68
N GLY A 36 5.62 11.98 6.91
CA GLY A 36 5.53 13.07 5.95
C GLY A 36 4.93 12.62 4.61
N GLY A 37 5.03 13.46 3.59
CA GLY A 37 4.49 13.17 2.25
C GLY A 37 2.98 13.36 2.12
N ASN A 38 2.45 13.07 0.92
CA ASN A 38 1.03 13.18 0.60
C ASN A 38 0.22 11.97 1.15
N PRO A 39 -1.12 12.01 1.15
CA PRO A 39 -1.97 10.93 1.67
C PRO A 39 -1.67 9.55 1.07
N VAL A 40 -1.45 9.47 -0.24
CA VAL A 40 -1.16 8.23 -0.96
C VAL A 40 0.18 7.63 -0.52
N GLN A 41 1.21 8.46 -0.42
CA GLN A 41 2.53 8.08 0.07
C GLN A 41 2.44 7.54 1.50
N LYS A 42 1.74 8.24 2.40
CA LYS A 42 1.55 7.78 3.79
C LYS A 42 0.88 6.41 3.86
N ILE A 43 -0.18 6.18 3.09
CA ILE A 43 -0.87 4.88 3.08
C ILE A 43 0.06 3.78 2.54
N ALA A 44 0.78 4.05 1.45
CA ALA A 44 1.69 3.10 0.85
C ALA A 44 2.83 2.73 1.83
N ILE A 45 3.39 3.71 2.54
CA ILE A 45 4.41 3.51 3.57
C ILE A 45 3.85 2.73 4.75
N LEU A 46 2.67 3.08 5.28
CA LEU A 46 2.06 2.33 6.39
C LEU A 46 1.83 0.86 6.03
N LYS A 47 1.37 0.58 4.81
CA LYS A 47 1.21 -0.80 4.34
C LYS A 47 2.53 -1.53 4.21
N LEU A 48 3.61 -0.86 3.77
CA LEU A 48 4.95 -1.44 3.76
C LEU A 48 5.44 -1.77 5.17
N LEU A 49 5.35 -0.81 6.09
CA LEU A 49 5.78 -1.00 7.47
C LEU A 49 4.96 -2.11 8.16
N GLN A 50 3.64 -2.14 7.94
CA GLN A 50 2.76 -3.20 8.42
C GLN A 50 3.15 -4.55 7.79
N ALA A 51 3.39 -4.62 6.48
CA ALA A 51 3.79 -5.84 5.80
C ALA A 51 5.10 -6.41 6.36
N ILE A 52 6.11 -5.57 6.55
CA ILE A 52 7.42 -5.94 7.14
C ILE A 52 7.22 -6.44 8.58
N ALA A 53 6.48 -5.70 9.40
CA ALA A 53 6.22 -6.09 10.79
C ALA A 53 5.42 -7.40 10.88
N GLN A 54 4.47 -7.61 9.98
CA GLN A 54 3.69 -8.84 9.92
C GLN A 54 4.59 -10.03 9.62
N VAL A 55 5.44 -9.99 8.58
CA VAL A 55 6.33 -11.13 8.31
C VAL A 55 7.44 -11.33 9.34
N ALA A 56 7.87 -10.28 10.02
CA ALA A 56 8.91 -10.36 11.04
C ALA A 56 8.37 -10.86 12.39
N ALA A 57 7.16 -10.46 12.76
CA ALA A 57 6.68 -10.50 14.14
C ALA A 57 5.16 -10.76 14.27
N THR A 58 4.52 -11.49 13.34
CA THR A 58 3.08 -11.82 13.48
C THR A 58 2.84 -12.60 14.78
N PRO A 59 2.07 -12.05 15.73
CA PRO A 59 1.68 -12.79 16.92
C PRO A 59 0.62 -13.85 16.58
N GLU A 60 0.59 -14.94 17.31
CA GLU A 60 -0.42 -16.01 17.19
C GLU A 60 -1.80 -15.48 17.59
N ASP A 61 -1.90 -14.83 18.75
CA ASP A 61 -3.13 -14.33 19.35
C ASP A 61 -2.93 -12.97 20.07
N GLU A 62 -4.00 -12.46 20.68
CA GLU A 62 -3.99 -11.17 21.39
C GLU A 62 -3.06 -11.18 22.61
N ALA A 63 -2.94 -12.31 23.31
CA ALA A 63 -2.06 -12.43 24.47
C ALA A 63 -0.60 -12.34 24.05
N GLN A 64 -0.22 -13.01 22.96
CA GLN A 64 1.14 -12.91 22.41
C GLN A 64 1.40 -11.50 21.83
N TRP A 65 0.41 -10.88 21.18
CA TRP A 65 0.52 -9.49 20.72
C TRP A 65 0.81 -8.51 21.87
N GLN A 66 0.14 -8.68 23.01
CA GLN A 66 0.38 -7.89 24.22
C GLN A 66 1.78 -8.13 24.79
N GLN A 67 2.23 -9.39 24.86
CA GLN A 67 3.56 -9.74 25.36
C GLN A 67 4.71 -9.30 24.44
N LEU A 68 4.44 -9.23 23.13
CA LEU A 68 5.37 -8.71 22.14
C LEU A 68 5.66 -7.23 22.45
N GLY A 69 4.62 -6.40 22.50
CA GLY A 69 4.78 -4.96 22.64
C GLY A 69 5.55 -4.32 21.48
N TRP A 70 5.57 -2.99 21.41
CA TRP A 70 6.20 -2.30 20.30
C TRP A 70 7.74 -2.45 20.29
N GLN A 71 8.39 -2.58 21.45
CA GLN A 71 9.86 -2.73 21.53
C GLN A 71 10.34 -4.06 20.94
N LYS A 72 9.74 -5.20 21.33
CA LYS A 72 10.18 -6.51 20.81
C LYS A 72 9.79 -6.67 19.35
N MET A 73 8.63 -6.14 18.95
CA MET A 73 8.27 -6.05 17.52
C MET A 73 9.37 -5.31 16.74
N ALA A 74 9.78 -4.13 17.20
CA ALA A 74 10.80 -3.33 16.53
C ALA A 74 12.15 -4.07 16.43
N ALA A 75 12.57 -4.74 17.49
CA ALA A 75 13.78 -5.57 17.49
C ALA A 75 13.69 -6.73 16.48
N GLN A 76 12.59 -7.48 16.48
CA GLN A 76 12.36 -8.56 15.52
C GLN A 76 12.31 -8.06 14.07
N VAL A 77 11.76 -6.87 13.84
CA VAL A 77 11.80 -6.23 12.53
C VAL A 77 13.22 -5.88 12.11
N CYS A 78 14.04 -5.35 13.01
CA CYS A 78 15.44 -5.06 12.70
C CYS A 78 16.21 -6.33 12.34
N ASP A 79 16.04 -7.41 13.11
CA ASP A 79 16.66 -8.71 12.82
C ASP A 79 16.20 -9.27 11.46
N TYR A 80 14.91 -9.13 11.16
CA TYR A 80 14.34 -9.55 9.89
C TYR A 80 14.88 -8.73 8.70
N LEU A 81 14.99 -7.41 8.84
CA LEU A 81 15.54 -6.55 7.78
C LEU A 81 17.01 -6.91 7.53
N GLU A 82 17.79 -7.19 8.57
CA GLU A 82 19.17 -7.65 8.45
C GLU A 82 19.25 -9.00 7.71
N GLN A 83 18.38 -9.95 8.04
CA GLN A 83 18.29 -11.23 7.33
C GLN A 83 18.00 -11.07 5.83
N TRP A 84 17.15 -10.11 5.47
CA TRP A 84 16.70 -9.88 4.10
C TRP A 84 17.39 -8.70 3.42
N HIS A 85 18.53 -8.25 3.95
CA HIS A 85 19.21 -7.02 3.54
C HIS A 85 19.42 -6.91 2.02
N ASP A 86 19.88 -8.00 1.41
CA ASP A 86 20.15 -8.11 -0.03
C ASP A 86 18.91 -7.94 -0.94
N ARG A 87 17.70 -7.96 -0.38
CA ARG A 87 16.44 -7.80 -1.14
C ARG A 87 15.89 -6.38 -1.12
N PHE A 88 16.52 -5.46 -0.38
CA PHE A 88 16.07 -4.09 -0.22
C PHE A 88 16.91 -3.07 -1.01
N TYR A 89 17.84 -3.52 -1.86
CA TYR A 89 18.50 -2.65 -2.82
C TYR A 89 17.53 -2.17 -3.91
N LEU A 90 17.45 -0.86 -4.14
CA LEU A 90 16.63 -0.31 -5.23
C LEU A 90 17.16 -0.71 -6.61
N TYR A 91 18.48 -0.85 -6.73
CA TYR A 91 19.16 -1.31 -7.95
C TYR A 91 20.06 -2.50 -7.61
N GLY A 92 20.14 -3.48 -8.49
CA GLY A 92 20.97 -4.66 -8.25
C GLY A 92 20.50 -5.89 -9.01
N SER A 93 20.94 -7.07 -8.58
CA SER A 93 20.48 -8.35 -9.14
C SER A 93 19.05 -8.70 -8.71
N HIS A 94 18.66 -8.28 -7.51
CA HIS A 94 17.33 -8.50 -6.93
C HIS A 94 16.70 -7.15 -6.53
N PRO A 95 16.38 -6.29 -7.51
CA PRO A 95 15.92 -4.94 -7.23
C PRO A 95 14.58 -4.95 -6.50
N PHE A 96 14.50 -4.22 -5.38
CA PHE A 96 13.34 -4.17 -4.50
C PHE A 96 12.07 -3.87 -5.29
N LEU A 97 11.06 -4.75 -5.16
CA LEU A 97 9.73 -4.67 -5.79
C LEU A 97 9.72 -4.44 -7.32
N GLN A 98 10.81 -4.74 -8.01
CA GLN A 98 10.93 -4.58 -9.47
C GLN A 98 10.99 -5.93 -10.15
N ILE A 99 10.54 -5.97 -11.42
CA ILE A 99 10.50 -7.19 -12.23
C ILE A 99 11.44 -6.98 -13.43
N PRO A 100 12.70 -7.44 -13.38
CA PRO A 100 13.66 -7.25 -14.47
C PRO A 100 13.16 -7.76 -15.84
N ALA A 101 12.31 -8.80 -15.84
CA ALA A 101 11.71 -9.36 -17.05
C ALA A 101 10.81 -8.37 -17.83
N ILE A 102 10.42 -7.24 -17.23
CA ILE A 102 9.63 -6.19 -17.90
C ILE A 102 10.48 -5.21 -18.72
N ALA A 103 11.80 -5.40 -18.82
CA ALA A 103 12.71 -4.51 -19.57
C ALA A 103 12.32 -4.32 -21.05
N ASN A 104 11.58 -5.25 -21.64
CA ASN A 104 11.09 -5.15 -23.03
C ASN A 104 9.88 -4.22 -23.20
N ALA A 105 9.25 -3.76 -22.11
CA ALA A 105 8.17 -2.79 -22.20
C ALA A 105 8.71 -1.43 -22.66
N ALA A 106 7.87 -0.59 -23.25
CA ALA A 106 8.27 0.75 -23.64
C ALA A 106 8.77 1.55 -22.43
N LEU A 107 9.94 2.18 -22.57
CA LEU A 107 10.44 3.13 -21.57
C LEU A 107 9.53 4.36 -21.54
N LYS A 108 9.09 4.75 -20.34
CA LYS A 108 8.23 5.92 -20.12
C LYS A 108 8.89 6.86 -19.12
N PRO A 109 8.75 8.19 -19.29
CA PRO A 109 9.25 9.13 -18.30
C PRO A 109 8.43 9.02 -17.01
N PHE A 110 9.04 9.36 -15.88
CA PHE A 110 8.41 9.25 -14.55
C PHE A 110 7.14 10.09 -14.41
N SER A 111 7.06 11.23 -15.11
CA SER A 111 5.87 12.08 -15.15
C SER A 111 4.58 11.30 -15.47
N VAL A 112 4.65 10.26 -16.33
CA VAL A 112 3.49 9.45 -16.76
C VAL A 112 2.75 8.78 -15.60
N VAL A 113 3.47 8.46 -14.53
CA VAL A 113 2.99 7.73 -13.36
C VAL A 113 2.87 8.60 -12.09
N LEU A 114 3.16 9.89 -12.20
CA LEU A 114 2.99 10.87 -11.13
C LEU A 114 1.61 11.54 -11.24
N PRO A 115 0.70 11.34 -10.27
CA PRO A 115 -0.66 11.89 -10.33
C PRO A 115 -0.70 13.42 -10.37
N ASP A 116 0.25 14.06 -9.69
CA ASP A 116 0.34 15.51 -9.52
C ASP A 116 1.10 16.22 -10.63
N VAL A 117 1.63 15.48 -11.62
CA VAL A 117 2.34 16.05 -12.76
C VAL A 117 1.42 16.02 -13.98
N ALA A 118 1.21 17.20 -14.58
CA ALA A 118 0.42 17.31 -15.79
C ALA A 118 1.12 16.51 -16.91
N THR A 119 0.39 15.58 -17.53
CA THR A 119 0.94 14.72 -18.59
C THR A 119 0.04 14.66 -19.81
N GLY A 120 0.63 14.88 -20.99
CA GLY A 120 -0.12 14.92 -22.24
C GLY A 120 -0.85 16.25 -22.43
N ASN A 121 -2.16 16.21 -22.70
CA ASN A 121 -2.97 17.40 -23.03
C ASN A 121 -3.42 18.22 -21.81
N THR A 122 -2.97 17.86 -20.60
CA THR A 122 -3.34 18.55 -19.36
C THR A 122 -2.54 19.85 -19.22
N THR A 123 -3.23 20.99 -19.12
CA THR A 123 -2.61 22.29 -18.89
C THR A 123 -1.92 22.33 -17.53
N VAL A 124 -0.67 22.76 -17.50
CA VAL A 124 0.06 23.07 -16.25
C VAL A 124 -0.58 24.32 -15.62
N LEU A 125 -1.27 24.14 -14.50
CA LEU A 125 -1.90 25.21 -13.74
C LEU A 125 -0.98 25.74 -12.62
N THR A 126 -0.03 24.95 -12.13
CA THR A 126 0.91 25.33 -11.07
C THR A 126 2.33 24.77 -11.30
N GLN A 127 3.36 25.44 -10.76
CA GLN A 127 4.76 24.97 -10.84
C GLN A 127 4.97 23.59 -10.18
N SER A 128 4.12 23.18 -9.25
CA SER A 128 4.13 21.84 -8.65
C SER A 128 3.82 20.73 -9.65
N GLN A 129 3.22 21.05 -10.81
CA GLN A 129 2.90 20.12 -11.89
C GLN A 129 4.01 20.01 -12.95
N SER A 130 5.15 20.68 -12.74
CA SER A 130 6.33 20.58 -13.62
C SER A 130 7.17 19.35 -13.27
N GLU A 131 7.72 18.70 -14.29
CA GLU A 131 8.57 17.51 -14.12
C GLU A 131 9.84 17.86 -13.34
N ARG A 132 10.00 17.27 -12.15
CA ARG A 132 11.21 17.37 -11.33
C ARG A 132 12.09 16.15 -11.56
N THR A 133 13.40 16.33 -11.54
CA THR A 133 14.34 15.21 -11.50
C THR A 133 14.14 14.47 -10.19
N LEU A 134 13.78 13.19 -10.27
CA LEU A 134 13.62 12.33 -9.10
C LEU A 134 14.98 11.80 -8.67
N ASP A 135 15.32 11.95 -7.40
CA ASP A 135 16.42 11.20 -6.79
C ASP A 135 15.98 9.76 -6.48
N ASP A 136 16.89 8.95 -5.94
CA ASP A 136 16.61 7.52 -5.71
C ASP A 136 15.58 7.30 -4.58
N ALA A 137 15.52 8.20 -3.60
CA ALA A 137 14.48 8.16 -2.57
C ALA A 137 13.09 8.44 -3.17
N ASP A 138 12.99 9.44 -4.05
CA ASP A 138 11.75 9.74 -4.78
C ASP A 138 11.33 8.58 -5.68
N LYS A 139 12.28 7.94 -6.36
CA LYS A 139 12.00 6.75 -7.20
C LYS A 139 11.53 5.56 -6.37
N ALA A 140 12.13 5.32 -5.20
CA ALA A 140 11.71 4.26 -4.29
C ALA A 140 10.26 4.49 -3.80
N LEU A 141 9.95 5.72 -3.42
CA LEU A 141 8.60 6.08 -2.99
C LEU A 141 7.59 6.01 -4.14
N LEU A 142 7.95 6.47 -5.33
CA LEU A 142 7.13 6.33 -6.53
C LEU A 142 6.83 4.86 -6.83
N LEU A 143 7.85 4.00 -6.79
CA LEU A 143 7.72 2.57 -7.02
C LEU A 143 6.75 1.95 -6.01
N LEU A 144 6.91 2.24 -4.73
CA LEU A 144 6.02 1.73 -3.68
C LEU A 144 4.57 2.13 -3.92
N VAL A 145 4.33 3.40 -4.30
CA VAL A 145 2.99 3.90 -4.66
C VAL A 145 2.40 3.12 -5.84
N GLN A 146 3.18 2.83 -6.88
CA GLN A 146 2.69 2.07 -8.04
C GLN A 146 2.23 0.64 -7.69
N MET A 147 2.69 0.06 -6.59
CA MET A 147 2.31 -1.32 -6.22
C MET A 147 0.83 -1.46 -5.90
N GLY A 148 0.18 -0.42 -5.37
CA GLY A 148 -1.23 -0.46 -4.96
C GLY A 148 -2.09 0.74 -5.41
N PHE A 149 -1.47 1.88 -5.70
CA PHE A 149 -2.15 3.14 -6.04
C PHE A 149 -2.03 3.53 -7.52
N ALA A 150 -1.59 2.61 -8.38
CA ALA A 150 -1.50 2.89 -9.80
C ALA A 150 -2.86 3.31 -10.40
N LEU A 151 -2.86 4.38 -11.19
CA LEU A 151 -4.06 4.89 -11.84
C LEU A 151 -4.49 4.00 -13.00
N ALA A 152 -5.79 4.04 -13.31
CA ALA A 152 -6.35 3.42 -14.51
C ALA A 152 -5.92 4.19 -15.77
N GLY A 153 -5.89 3.52 -16.92
CA GLY A 153 -5.66 4.20 -18.20
C GLY A 153 -4.96 3.34 -19.25
N LYS A 154 -4.48 3.99 -20.32
CA LYS A 154 -3.85 3.35 -21.49
C LYS A 154 -2.34 3.62 -21.60
N LYS A 155 -1.73 4.16 -20.54
CA LYS A 155 -0.33 4.61 -20.56
C LYS A 155 0.67 3.45 -20.33
N THR A 156 0.20 2.38 -19.70
CA THR A 156 0.91 1.10 -19.50
C THR A 156 1.23 0.43 -20.83
N ASP A 157 2.39 -0.23 -20.91
CA ASP A 157 2.68 -1.10 -22.04
C ASP A 157 2.22 -2.53 -21.75
N ASN A 158 0.98 -2.80 -22.14
CA ASN A 158 0.34 -4.10 -21.95
C ASN A 158 0.66 -5.11 -23.06
N SER A 159 1.58 -4.80 -23.99
CA SER A 159 2.07 -5.77 -24.98
C SER A 159 3.02 -6.81 -24.38
N VAL A 160 3.68 -6.49 -23.27
CA VAL A 160 4.54 -7.42 -22.54
C VAL A 160 3.69 -8.24 -21.57
N ILE A 161 3.72 -9.55 -21.75
CA ILE A 161 3.03 -10.54 -20.93
C ILE A 161 4.08 -11.52 -20.41
N LEU A 162 4.18 -11.69 -19.09
CA LEU A 162 5.20 -12.54 -18.47
C LEU A 162 4.69 -13.95 -18.16
N SER A 163 3.38 -14.11 -17.94
CA SER A 163 2.75 -15.43 -17.75
C SER A 163 2.25 -15.99 -19.07
N GLU A 164 2.70 -17.20 -19.43
CA GLU A 164 2.25 -17.89 -20.63
C GLU A 164 0.72 -18.05 -20.66
N GLY A 165 0.12 -17.71 -21.80
CA GLY A 165 -1.34 -17.79 -22.00
C GLY A 165 -2.17 -16.75 -21.25
N TYR A 166 -1.56 -15.78 -20.56
CA TYR A 166 -2.31 -14.76 -19.82
C TYR A 166 -3.09 -13.80 -20.74
N LYS A 167 -4.41 -13.79 -20.60
CA LYS A 167 -5.31 -12.98 -21.43
C LYS A 167 -5.77 -11.68 -20.74
N GLY A 168 -5.34 -11.39 -19.51
CA GLY A 168 -5.86 -10.25 -18.74
C GLY A 168 -5.53 -8.86 -19.31
N LYS A 169 -4.59 -8.78 -20.26
CA LYS A 169 -4.14 -7.53 -20.91
C LYS A 169 -4.69 -7.33 -22.32
N THR A 170 -5.36 -8.33 -22.90
CA THR A 170 -5.80 -8.32 -24.31
C THR A 170 -7.26 -8.73 -24.40
N LYS A 171 -8.05 -7.99 -25.19
CA LYS A 171 -9.45 -8.31 -25.47
C LYS A 171 -9.56 -9.46 -26.46
N GLU A 172 -10.74 -10.07 -26.56
CA GLU A 172 -11.02 -11.13 -27.56
C GLU A 172 -10.77 -10.68 -29.01
N ASN A 173 -10.94 -9.38 -29.30
CA ASN A 173 -10.67 -8.80 -30.61
C ASN A 173 -9.18 -8.42 -30.85
N GLY A 174 -8.27 -8.89 -29.99
CA GLY A 174 -6.83 -8.64 -30.11
C GLY A 174 -6.37 -7.25 -29.67
N LYS A 175 -7.27 -6.33 -29.31
CA LYS A 175 -6.90 -4.99 -28.82
C LYS A 175 -6.52 -5.02 -27.35
N GLY A 176 -5.55 -4.19 -26.96
CA GLY A 176 -5.18 -4.02 -25.55
C GLY A 176 -6.34 -3.57 -24.65
N VAL A 177 -6.35 -4.06 -23.42
CA VAL A 177 -7.28 -3.65 -22.36
C VAL A 177 -6.72 -2.41 -21.68
N SER A 178 -7.62 -1.47 -21.34
CA SER A 178 -7.23 -0.33 -20.49
C SER A 178 -6.92 -0.84 -19.09
N SER A 179 -5.79 -0.44 -18.53
CA SER A 179 -5.39 -0.85 -17.20
C SER A 179 -6.43 -0.49 -16.15
N LYS A 180 -6.70 -1.46 -15.28
CA LYS A 180 -7.53 -1.27 -14.10
C LYS A 180 -6.78 -0.44 -13.05
N PRO A 181 -7.48 0.36 -12.25
CA PRO A 181 -6.86 1.04 -11.12
C PRO A 181 -6.33 0.02 -10.11
N GLY A 182 -5.30 0.40 -9.36
CA GLY A 182 -4.76 -0.41 -8.30
C GLY A 182 -5.78 -0.69 -7.19
N PRO A 183 -5.61 -1.78 -6.42
CA PRO A 183 -6.58 -2.23 -5.43
C PRO A 183 -6.80 -1.23 -4.28
N ALA A 184 -5.86 -0.29 -4.04
CA ALA A 184 -6.00 0.76 -3.04
C ALA A 184 -6.76 2.01 -3.58
N VAL A 185 -6.92 2.15 -4.90
CA VAL A 185 -7.69 3.27 -5.48
C VAL A 185 -9.12 2.82 -5.79
N ALA A 186 -9.28 1.62 -6.35
CA ALA A 186 -10.54 1.14 -6.93
C ALA A 186 -11.14 2.17 -7.91
N HIS A 187 -12.47 2.35 -7.94
CA HIS A 187 -13.13 3.15 -8.97
C HIS A 187 -12.99 4.66 -8.78
N MET A 188 -13.39 5.20 -7.62
CA MET A 188 -13.42 6.65 -7.36
C MET A 188 -12.40 7.12 -6.33
N GLY A 189 -11.59 6.20 -5.78
CA GLY A 189 -10.67 6.51 -4.70
C GLY A 189 -11.17 6.13 -3.32
N LEU A 190 -10.57 5.12 -2.71
CA LEU A 190 -10.99 4.61 -1.40
C LEU A 190 -10.52 5.53 -0.26
N LEU A 191 -11.34 5.65 0.78
CA LEU A 191 -10.95 6.26 2.06
C LEU A 191 -10.36 5.19 2.97
N HIS A 192 -9.05 5.25 3.19
CA HIS A 192 -8.31 4.37 4.08
C HIS A 192 -8.26 4.93 5.49
N ASN A 193 -8.32 4.06 6.49
CA ASN A 193 -8.41 4.39 7.91
C ASN A 193 -7.45 3.52 8.72
N PHE A 194 -6.67 4.17 9.58
CA PHE A 194 -5.67 3.54 10.42
C PHE A 194 -5.72 4.11 11.83
N CYS A 195 -5.35 3.29 12.80
CA CYS A 195 -5.14 3.74 14.18
C CYS A 195 -3.70 4.26 14.32
N PHE A 196 -3.51 5.49 14.77
CA PHE A 196 -2.19 6.08 14.99
C PHE A 196 -1.91 6.14 16.48
N GLY A 197 -0.77 5.59 16.90
CA GLY A 197 -0.26 5.76 18.26
C GLY A 197 0.51 7.08 18.41
N LEU A 198 1.08 7.29 19.59
CA LEU A 198 1.93 8.46 19.87
C LEU A 198 3.27 8.46 19.10
N SER A 199 3.66 7.32 18.53
CA SER A 199 4.83 7.15 17.66
C SER A 199 4.51 6.25 16.46
N LEU A 200 5.38 6.27 15.45
CA LEU A 200 5.29 5.37 14.30
C LEU A 200 5.44 3.90 14.71
N LEU A 201 6.32 3.59 15.65
CA LEU A 201 6.46 2.23 16.21
C LEU A 201 5.16 1.73 16.85
N LYS A 202 4.53 2.57 17.69
CA LYS A 202 3.23 2.24 18.29
C LYS A 202 2.13 2.12 17.23
N THR A 203 2.17 2.98 16.21
CA THR A 203 1.25 2.90 15.07
C THR A 203 1.36 1.55 14.36
N VAL A 204 2.58 1.10 14.02
CA VAL A 204 2.77 -0.21 13.39
C VAL A 204 2.30 -1.35 14.29
N TRP A 205 2.68 -1.33 15.57
CA TRP A 205 2.29 -2.37 16.54
C TRP A 205 0.77 -2.48 16.75
N LEU A 206 0.06 -1.36 16.87
CA LEU A 206 -1.40 -1.34 17.00
C LEU A 206 -2.11 -1.88 15.76
N ASN A 207 -1.50 -1.73 14.58
CA ASN A 207 -2.06 -2.18 13.31
C ASN A 207 -1.62 -3.59 12.89
N LEU A 208 -0.78 -4.27 13.68
CA LEU A 208 -0.43 -5.68 13.46
C LEU A 208 -1.63 -6.58 13.67
N PHE A 209 -1.78 -7.57 12.80
CA PHE A 209 -2.82 -8.60 12.96
C PHE A 209 -2.22 -9.82 13.67
N THR A 210 -3.06 -10.62 14.31
CA THR A 210 -2.65 -11.93 14.85
C THR A 210 -2.96 -13.04 13.86
N GLN A 211 -2.35 -14.22 14.00
CA GLN A 211 -2.69 -15.38 13.15
C GLN A 211 -4.17 -15.74 13.30
N VAL A 212 -4.70 -15.72 14.52
CA VAL A 212 -6.12 -15.97 14.80
C VAL A 212 -7.02 -14.94 14.09
N GLU A 213 -6.67 -13.66 14.14
CA GLU A 213 -7.42 -12.61 13.43
C GLU A 213 -7.39 -12.84 11.92
N ILE A 214 -6.21 -13.08 11.34
CA ILE A 214 -6.04 -13.34 9.90
C ILE A 214 -6.82 -14.58 9.47
N ALA A 215 -6.77 -15.67 10.23
CA ALA A 215 -7.52 -16.89 9.95
C ALA A 215 -9.04 -16.67 10.04
N GLY A 216 -9.49 -15.75 10.90
CA GLY A 216 -10.88 -15.32 10.99
C GLY A 216 -11.35 -14.50 9.78
N LEU A 217 -10.43 -13.93 8.98
CA LEU A 217 -10.77 -13.16 7.78
C LEU A 217 -11.05 -14.11 6.60
N THR A 218 -12.32 -14.40 6.36
CA THR A 218 -12.77 -15.21 5.20
C THR A 218 -12.42 -14.59 3.84
N ILE A 219 -12.10 -13.30 3.80
CA ILE A 219 -11.71 -12.56 2.59
C ILE A 219 -10.29 -12.88 2.10
N TYR A 220 -9.45 -13.53 2.93
CA TYR A 220 -8.09 -13.94 2.60
C TYR A 220 -7.92 -15.45 2.72
N PRO A 221 -8.35 -16.24 1.72
CA PRO A 221 -8.29 -17.70 1.78
C PRO A 221 -6.87 -18.27 1.92
N ASN A 222 -5.84 -17.48 1.59
CA ASN A 222 -4.43 -17.87 1.72
C ASN A 222 -3.77 -17.26 2.97
N GLY A 223 -4.55 -16.73 3.91
CA GLY A 223 -4.06 -16.17 5.18
C GLY A 223 -3.10 -15.00 4.99
N LEU A 224 -2.01 -14.98 5.76
CA LEU A 224 -1.00 -13.93 5.70
C LEU A 224 -0.33 -13.87 4.32
N GLY A 225 0.07 -15.02 3.78
CA GLY A 225 0.87 -15.11 2.55
C GLY A 225 2.34 -14.75 2.74
N THR A 226 3.08 -14.73 1.63
CA THR A 226 4.53 -14.48 1.61
C THR A 226 4.82 -13.07 1.10
N ALA A 227 5.78 -12.37 1.72
CA ALA A 227 6.16 -11.03 1.25
C ALA A 227 6.87 -11.08 -0.11
N PRO A 228 6.61 -10.12 -1.02
CA PRO A 228 7.18 -10.18 -2.37
C PRO A 228 8.70 -10.19 -2.40
N TRP A 229 9.38 -9.47 -1.50
CA TRP A 229 10.85 -9.47 -1.42
C TRP A 229 11.43 -10.84 -1.00
N GLN A 230 10.67 -11.65 -0.26
CA GLN A 230 11.07 -13.03 0.05
C GLN A 230 10.96 -13.91 -1.19
N GLN A 231 9.82 -13.80 -1.88
CA GLN A 231 9.50 -14.59 -3.07
C GLN A 231 8.72 -13.76 -4.11
N MET A 232 9.44 -13.24 -5.11
CA MET A 232 8.85 -12.41 -6.18
C MET A 232 8.07 -13.27 -7.19
N PRO A 233 6.90 -12.81 -7.68
CA PRO A 233 6.21 -13.48 -8.78
C PRO A 233 7.02 -13.36 -10.08
N GLN A 234 6.96 -14.41 -10.91
CA GLN A 234 7.58 -14.40 -12.25
C GLN A 234 6.70 -13.70 -13.30
N GLY A 235 5.40 -13.57 -13.03
CA GLY A 235 4.44 -12.94 -13.93
C GLY A 235 3.05 -12.83 -13.30
N GLU A 236 2.10 -12.34 -14.09
CA GLU A 236 0.74 -11.93 -13.70
C GLU A 236 -0.13 -13.07 -13.12
N ASP A 237 0.14 -14.32 -13.50
CA ASP A 237 -0.67 -15.49 -13.14
C ASP A 237 0.15 -16.75 -12.82
N CYS A 238 1.42 -16.59 -12.47
CA CYS A 238 2.25 -17.67 -11.93
C CYS A 238 1.75 -18.16 -10.56
N ALA A 239 2.27 -19.29 -10.05
CA ALA A 239 1.83 -19.88 -8.78
C ALA A 239 1.90 -18.89 -7.60
N ILE A 240 2.99 -18.11 -7.52
CA ILE A 240 3.18 -17.07 -6.49
C ILE A 240 2.12 -15.97 -6.63
N ALA A 241 1.89 -15.48 -7.85
CA ALA A 241 0.87 -14.45 -8.09
C ALA A 241 -0.54 -14.93 -7.72
N LYS A 242 -0.87 -16.21 -7.96
CA LYS A 242 -2.14 -16.82 -7.55
C LYS A 242 -2.29 -16.88 -6.04
N GLN A 243 -1.22 -17.23 -5.31
CA GLN A 243 -1.22 -17.21 -3.85
C GLN A 243 -1.39 -15.79 -3.31
N MET A 244 -0.66 -14.81 -3.86
CA MET A 244 -0.75 -13.41 -3.46
C MET A 244 -2.19 -12.87 -3.57
N LYS A 245 -2.89 -13.18 -4.67
CA LYS A 245 -4.29 -12.74 -4.91
C LYS A 245 -5.27 -13.11 -3.79
N GLY A 246 -4.97 -14.09 -2.94
CA GLY A 246 -5.85 -14.51 -1.85
C GLY A 246 -5.31 -14.24 -0.45
N SER A 247 -4.27 -13.42 -0.30
CA SER A 247 -3.56 -13.22 0.97
C SER A 247 -3.60 -11.77 1.46
N LEU A 248 -3.44 -11.56 2.76
CA LEU A 248 -3.28 -10.22 3.34
C LEU A 248 -2.04 -9.53 2.75
N MET A 249 -0.93 -10.25 2.58
CA MET A 249 0.30 -9.70 2.01
C MET A 249 0.11 -9.20 0.57
N GLY A 250 -0.63 -9.93 -0.26
CA GLY A 250 -0.99 -9.49 -1.59
C GLY A 250 -1.98 -8.32 -1.61
N ARG A 251 -2.58 -7.95 -0.47
CA ARG A 251 -3.34 -6.70 -0.32
C ARG A 251 -2.48 -5.54 0.17
N LEU A 252 -1.53 -5.80 1.08
CA LEU A 252 -0.59 -4.79 1.58
C LEU A 252 0.40 -4.36 0.50
N ILE A 253 1.00 -5.32 -0.23
CA ILE A 253 1.97 -5.09 -1.31
C ILE A 253 1.53 -5.86 -2.57
N PRO A 254 0.62 -5.28 -3.38
CA PRO A 254 -0.10 -6.04 -4.41
C PRO A 254 0.70 -6.36 -5.67
N LEU A 255 1.73 -5.58 -5.98
CA LEU A 255 2.40 -5.62 -7.29
C LEU A 255 1.39 -5.49 -8.46
N CYS A 256 0.41 -4.57 -8.35
CA CYS A 256 -0.60 -4.37 -9.40
C CYS A 256 -0.03 -3.73 -10.68
N ARG A 257 1.22 -3.26 -10.60
CA ARG A 257 2.07 -2.86 -11.72
C ARG A 257 3.40 -3.59 -11.62
N PHE A 258 3.88 -4.08 -12.75
CA PHE A 258 5.27 -4.51 -12.89
C PHE A 258 6.08 -3.33 -13.38
N CYS A 259 7.12 -3.01 -12.64
CA CYS A 259 7.98 -1.85 -12.88
C CYS A 259 9.44 -2.28 -12.92
N LEU A 260 10.23 -1.58 -13.73
CA LEU A 260 11.70 -1.62 -13.69
C LEU A 260 12.21 -0.20 -13.92
N LEU A 261 12.92 0.33 -12.94
CA LEU A 261 13.48 1.68 -12.98
C LEU A 261 14.69 1.74 -13.89
N THR A 262 14.89 2.91 -14.48
CA THR A 262 16.08 3.30 -15.24
C THR A 262 16.48 4.71 -14.80
N ASP A 263 17.61 5.23 -15.30
CA ASP A 263 18.04 6.59 -14.98
C ASP A 263 17.07 7.66 -15.51
N LYS A 264 16.37 7.38 -16.63
CA LYS A 264 15.56 8.36 -17.36
C LYS A 264 14.05 8.14 -17.24
N GLY A 265 13.62 7.07 -16.56
CA GLY A 265 12.22 6.68 -16.50
C GLY A 265 12.03 5.26 -15.99
N LEU A 266 10.90 4.65 -16.35
CA LEU A 266 10.60 3.27 -15.99
C LEU A 266 9.98 2.48 -17.16
N HIS A 267 10.31 1.21 -17.23
CA HIS A 267 9.54 0.23 -17.96
C HIS A 267 8.38 -0.21 -17.07
N TYR A 268 7.14 -0.18 -17.58
CA TYR A 268 6.00 -0.62 -16.76
C TYR A 268 4.82 -1.19 -17.55
N SER A 269 4.15 -2.14 -16.91
CA SER A 269 2.98 -2.86 -17.44
C SER A 269 2.02 -3.19 -16.30
N ASP A 270 0.80 -3.63 -16.63
CA ASP A 270 -0.08 -4.24 -15.63
C ASP A 270 0.59 -5.46 -15.00
N GLY A 271 0.53 -5.55 -13.68
CA GLY A 271 1.04 -6.69 -12.93
C GLY A 271 -0.08 -7.66 -12.55
N ILE A 272 -0.12 -8.03 -11.28
CA ILE A 272 -1.12 -8.95 -10.74
C ILE A 272 -2.49 -8.25 -10.72
N ASN A 273 -3.49 -8.86 -11.37
CA ASN A 273 -4.88 -8.42 -11.27
C ASN A 273 -5.51 -8.94 -9.98
N HIS A 274 -5.86 -8.02 -9.07
CA HIS A 274 -6.48 -8.31 -7.78
C HIS A 274 -8.00 -8.14 -7.83
N ALA A 275 -8.72 -9.00 -7.11
CA ALA A 275 -10.16 -8.86 -6.98
C ALA A 275 -10.53 -7.58 -6.20
N SER A 276 -11.63 -6.97 -6.62
CA SER A 276 -12.20 -5.77 -6.01
C SER A 276 -13.17 -6.11 -4.88
N TYR A 277 -13.57 -5.10 -4.11
CA TYR A 277 -14.56 -5.25 -3.05
C TYR A 277 -15.92 -5.77 -3.55
N LYS A 278 -16.23 -5.59 -4.85
CA LYS A 278 -17.43 -6.16 -5.49
C LYS A 278 -17.31 -7.67 -5.72
N GLU A 279 -16.10 -8.18 -5.80
CA GLU A 279 -15.76 -9.60 -5.98
C GLU A 279 -15.46 -10.27 -4.62
N GLY A 280 -15.74 -9.58 -3.50
CA GLY A 280 -15.62 -10.14 -2.15
C GLY A 280 -14.26 -9.96 -1.47
N MET A 281 -13.28 -9.29 -2.09
CA MET A 281 -11.98 -9.04 -1.48
C MET A 281 -11.64 -7.55 -1.46
N PHE A 282 -11.25 -7.03 -0.30
CA PHE A 282 -11.03 -5.61 -0.09
C PHE A 282 -9.92 -5.37 0.93
N ASP A 283 -9.42 -4.12 0.97
CA ASP A 283 -8.36 -3.72 1.88
C ASP A 283 -8.88 -3.61 3.33
N PRO A 284 -8.16 -4.09 4.37
CA PRO A 284 -8.70 -4.06 5.72
C PRO A 284 -8.86 -2.62 6.25
N SER A 285 -8.11 -1.67 5.69
CA SER A 285 -8.15 -0.26 6.12
C SER A 285 -9.35 0.53 5.55
N ILE A 286 -10.17 -0.06 4.67
CA ILE A 286 -11.36 0.62 4.17
C ILE A 286 -12.60 0.22 4.95
N ALA A 287 -13.59 1.11 4.97
CA ALA A 287 -14.89 0.82 5.55
C ALA A 287 -15.86 0.31 4.48
N ILE A 288 -16.51 -0.83 4.75
CA ILE A 288 -17.42 -1.51 3.82
C ILE A 288 -18.77 -1.84 4.47
N ASP A 289 -19.83 -1.75 3.69
CA ASP A 289 -21.21 -2.07 4.07
C ASP A 289 -21.74 -3.20 3.19
N PHE A 290 -22.00 -4.36 3.81
CA PHE A 290 -22.57 -5.55 3.20
C PHE A 290 -24.08 -5.74 3.49
N SER A 291 -24.74 -4.77 4.13
CA SER A 291 -26.18 -4.88 4.48
C SER A 291 -27.13 -4.81 3.28
N GLY A 292 -26.64 -4.33 2.13
CA GLY A 292 -27.40 -4.18 0.89
C GLY A 292 -27.18 -5.32 -0.11
N LYS A 293 -27.89 -5.26 -1.24
CA LYS A 293 -27.67 -6.19 -2.38
C LYS A 293 -26.27 -6.08 -2.99
N GLU A 294 -25.69 -4.89 -2.94
CA GLU A 294 -24.32 -4.61 -3.40
C GLU A 294 -23.50 -4.03 -2.26
N ALA A 295 -22.24 -4.45 -2.17
CA ALA A 295 -21.29 -3.92 -1.21
C ALA A 295 -20.99 -2.43 -1.48
N LYS A 296 -21.08 -1.59 -0.45
CA LYS A 296 -20.79 -0.16 -0.54
C LYS A 296 -19.53 0.18 0.24
N VAL A 297 -18.71 1.06 -0.32
CA VAL A 297 -17.47 1.54 0.31
C VAL A 297 -17.52 3.04 0.50
N ARG A 298 -16.64 3.55 1.37
CA ARG A 298 -16.42 5.00 1.52
C ARG A 298 -15.36 5.50 0.55
N TRP A 299 -15.72 6.53 -0.21
CA TRP A 299 -14.83 7.21 -1.13
C TRP A 299 -14.12 8.38 -0.45
N ALA A 300 -12.88 8.65 -0.85
CA ALA A 300 -12.19 9.88 -0.52
C ALA A 300 -12.96 11.05 -1.17
N ASN A 301 -13.36 12.03 -0.36
CA ASN A 301 -14.10 13.21 -0.82
C ASN A 301 -13.52 14.48 -0.15
N PRO A 302 -12.85 15.37 -0.92
CA PRO A 302 -12.28 16.62 -0.43
C PRO A 302 -13.30 17.61 0.15
N GLU A 303 -14.52 17.62 -0.39
CA GLU A 303 -15.58 18.54 0.02
C GLU A 303 -16.23 18.13 1.34
N ARG A 304 -16.11 16.84 1.71
CA ARG A 304 -16.53 16.34 3.01
C ARG A 304 -15.37 16.43 4.00
N ARG A 305 -15.67 16.77 5.26
CA ARG A 305 -14.68 16.65 6.33
C ARG A 305 -14.71 15.21 6.86
N PRO A 306 -13.62 14.41 6.74
CA PRO A 306 -13.54 13.03 7.25
C PRO A 306 -14.10 12.80 8.66
N TRP A 307 -13.95 13.76 9.58
CA TRP A 307 -14.50 13.63 10.94
C TRP A 307 -16.02 13.47 11.01
N ARG A 308 -16.76 13.90 9.98
CA ARG A 308 -18.22 13.67 9.92
C ARG A 308 -18.58 12.20 9.67
N GLU A 309 -17.63 11.38 9.23
CA GLU A 309 -17.81 9.95 9.00
C GLU A 309 -17.44 9.10 10.24
N LEU A 310 -16.86 9.71 11.29
CA LEU A 310 -16.43 9.01 12.51
C LEU A 310 -17.53 8.24 13.19
N THR A 311 -18.72 8.83 13.29
CA THR A 311 -19.87 8.18 13.92
C THR A 311 -20.26 6.88 13.23
N GLY A 312 -20.04 6.78 11.91
CA GLY A 312 -20.23 5.56 11.15
C GLY A 312 -19.02 4.61 11.14
N LEU A 313 -17.81 5.13 11.31
CA LEU A 313 -16.58 4.31 11.41
C LEU A 313 -16.41 3.68 12.80
N LEU A 314 -16.86 4.37 13.85
CA LEU A 314 -16.70 3.98 15.25
C LEU A 314 -17.97 3.42 15.86
N SER A 315 -19.04 3.23 15.07
CA SER A 315 -20.30 2.71 15.60
C SER A 315 -20.17 1.31 16.20
N PHE A 316 -19.11 0.56 15.92
CA PHE A 316 -18.83 -0.71 16.59
C PHE A 316 -18.45 -0.57 18.08
N ILE A 317 -18.00 0.62 18.52
CA ILE A 317 -17.61 0.89 19.92
C ILE A 317 -18.85 1.08 20.81
N GLY A 318 -19.98 1.49 20.25
CA GLY A 318 -21.27 1.55 20.93
C GLY A 318 -22.19 0.41 20.49
N GLN A 319 -23.20 0.05 21.28
CA GLN A 319 -24.25 -0.90 20.86
C GLN A 319 -25.16 -0.36 19.72
N GLN A 320 -24.70 0.60 18.92
CA GLN A 320 -25.39 1.07 17.73
C GLN A 320 -24.95 0.24 16.53
N LYS A 321 -25.90 -0.34 15.79
CA LYS A 321 -25.61 -1.06 14.55
C LYS A 321 -24.93 -0.12 13.55
N SER A 322 -23.60 -0.22 13.44
CA SER A 322 -22.87 0.36 12.33
C SER A 322 -23.29 -0.32 11.04
N ARG A 323 -23.51 0.47 9.98
CA ARG A 323 -23.69 -0.07 8.64
C ARG A 323 -22.35 -0.37 7.96
N PHE A 324 -21.27 0.25 8.42
CA PHE A 324 -19.93 0.16 7.85
C PHE A 324 -18.97 -0.52 8.83
N ASP A 325 -18.21 -1.48 8.32
CA ASP A 325 -17.21 -2.24 9.06
C ASP A 325 -15.82 -1.95 8.48
N CYS A 326 -14.86 -1.65 9.35
CA CYS A 326 -13.46 -1.41 8.99
C CYS A 326 -12.58 -2.28 9.87
N ILE A 327 -12.15 -3.42 9.31
CA ILE A 327 -11.38 -4.46 10.00
C ILE A 327 -10.15 -3.86 10.70
N GLN A 328 -9.38 -3.04 9.99
CA GLN A 328 -8.15 -2.45 10.53
C GLN A 328 -8.42 -1.59 11.77
N LEU A 329 -9.47 -0.75 11.75
CA LEU A 329 -9.82 0.08 12.89
C LEU A 329 -10.41 -0.75 14.03
N GLN A 330 -11.27 -1.71 13.73
CA GLN A 330 -11.90 -2.56 14.74
C GLN A 330 -10.84 -3.31 15.57
N LEU A 331 -9.90 -3.98 14.90
CA LEU A 331 -8.84 -4.73 15.55
C LEU A 331 -7.89 -3.79 16.32
N ALA A 332 -7.44 -2.70 15.69
CA ALA A 332 -6.50 -1.78 16.32
C ALA A 332 -7.09 -1.03 17.52
N ILE A 333 -8.38 -0.67 17.49
CA ILE A 333 -9.06 0.01 18.60
C ILE A 333 -9.29 -0.95 19.75
N SER A 334 -9.68 -2.21 19.49
CA SER A 334 -9.77 -3.24 20.53
C SER A 334 -8.44 -3.36 21.29
N LYS A 335 -7.34 -3.47 20.54
CA LYS A 335 -5.96 -3.49 21.04
C LYS A 335 -5.58 -2.25 21.85
N ALA A 336 -5.91 -1.06 21.34
CA ALA A 336 -5.64 0.20 22.04
C ALA A 336 -6.40 0.30 23.37
N MET A 337 -7.66 -0.15 23.41
CA MET A 337 -8.47 -0.21 24.63
C MET A 337 -7.87 -1.15 25.66
N CYS A 338 -7.43 -2.35 25.26
CA CYS A 338 -6.77 -3.31 26.13
C CYS A 338 -5.47 -2.77 26.76
N GLN A 339 -4.75 -1.88 26.05
CA GLN A 339 -3.48 -1.30 26.50
C GLN A 339 -3.60 0.09 27.09
N THR A 340 -4.81 0.67 27.16
CA THR A 340 -5.05 2.07 27.57
C THR A 340 -4.20 3.08 26.79
N GLU A 341 -3.93 2.79 25.52
CA GLU A 341 -3.11 3.64 24.65
C GLU A 341 -3.91 4.84 24.15
N ILE A 342 -3.25 6.02 24.12
CA ILE A 342 -3.80 7.19 23.45
C ILE A 342 -3.60 7.00 21.95
N ILE A 343 -4.71 7.06 21.21
CA ILE A 343 -4.72 6.87 19.77
C ILE A 343 -5.36 8.06 19.06
N ALA A 344 -4.98 8.25 17.81
CA ALA A 344 -5.70 9.07 16.85
C ALA A 344 -6.21 8.18 15.71
N ILE A 345 -7.28 8.60 15.03
CA ILE A 345 -7.74 7.94 13.82
C ILE A 345 -7.29 8.77 12.63
N TRP A 346 -6.47 8.17 11.77
CA TRP A 346 -6.06 8.80 10.53
C TRP A 346 -6.94 8.29 9.39
N SER A 347 -7.55 9.21 8.63
CA SER A 347 -8.30 8.88 7.43
C SER A 347 -7.78 9.67 6.22
N GLY A 348 -7.52 8.97 5.13
CA GLY A 348 -7.03 9.60 3.90
C GLY A 348 -7.17 8.73 2.66
N GLY A 349 -6.98 9.33 1.51
CA GLY A 349 -7.06 8.65 0.22
C GLY A 349 -6.86 9.61 -0.94
N LEU A 350 -7.02 9.07 -2.14
CA LEU A 350 -6.93 9.83 -3.38
C LEU A 350 -8.28 9.79 -4.07
N GLN A 351 -8.88 10.93 -4.37
CA GLN A 351 -10.08 10.99 -5.20
C GLN A 351 -9.70 11.00 -6.68
N VAL A 352 -10.31 10.11 -7.46
CA VAL A 352 -10.11 10.05 -8.92
C VAL A 352 -11.42 10.29 -9.66
N SER A 353 -11.35 11.09 -10.73
CA SER A 353 -12.42 11.28 -11.70
C SER A 353 -11.87 11.15 -13.12
N SER A 354 -12.75 11.07 -14.13
CA SER A 354 -12.32 10.96 -15.53
C SER A 354 -11.45 12.12 -16.01
N ASN A 355 -11.48 13.29 -15.35
CA ASN A 355 -10.80 14.52 -15.78
C ASN A 355 -9.94 15.22 -14.70
N ALA A 356 -9.90 14.72 -13.46
CA ALA A 356 -9.13 15.33 -12.37
C ALA A 356 -8.74 14.31 -11.29
N VAL A 357 -7.55 14.50 -10.72
CA VAL A 357 -6.99 13.70 -9.63
C VAL A 357 -6.72 14.65 -8.46
N THR A 358 -7.26 14.35 -7.28
CA THR A 358 -7.13 15.20 -6.09
C THR A 358 -6.86 14.36 -4.84
N ASP A 359 -5.72 14.59 -4.20
CA ASP A 359 -5.33 13.95 -2.93
C ASP A 359 -6.00 14.59 -1.71
N HIS A 360 -6.35 13.79 -0.69
CA HIS A 360 -6.91 14.33 0.57
C HIS A 360 -6.64 13.45 1.80
N ALA A 361 -6.28 14.06 2.94
CA ALA A 361 -6.19 13.40 4.24
C ALA A 361 -6.61 14.32 5.38
N LYS A 362 -7.13 13.75 6.47
CA LYS A 362 -7.28 14.42 7.76
C LYS A 362 -6.95 13.48 8.91
N LEU A 363 -6.19 13.98 9.86
CA LEU A 363 -6.07 13.40 11.20
C LEU A 363 -7.30 13.79 11.99
N ILE A 364 -7.82 12.82 12.74
CA ILE A 364 -8.89 13.02 13.69
C ILE A 364 -8.35 12.56 15.03
N HIS A 365 -8.29 13.50 15.97
CA HIS A 365 -7.89 13.25 17.34
C HIS A 365 -9.05 12.74 18.16
#